data_AF-A0A954P690-F1
#
_entry.id   AF-A0A954P690-F1
#
_cell.length_a   1.000
_cell.length_b   1.000
_cell.length_c   1.000
_cell.angle_alpha   90.00
_cell.angle_beta   90.00
_cell.angle_gamma   90.00
#
_symmetry.space_group_name_H-M   'P 1'
#
loop_
_entity.id
_entity.type
_entity.pdbx_description
1 polymer ?
#
loop_
_entity_poly.entity_id
_entity_poly.type
_entity_poly.pdbx_seq_one_letter_code
_entity_poly.pdbx_strand_id
1 'polypeptide(L)'
;MFTLVMVAGTVATIGKNASAQAHDHAHEGHAHGDHAHSGETLAFQLPEWKTIHFDDAQKAAQHAETVKKLGCEMKQGSHAGHIDLSYRCANWKTLEVADHKLADQWSSWLAASGFDVSHSHIDPAFGAGPEAVEFRLVAWKQIHGNGSPEEAQLVDQLKRIGCDVVVEKHQGHSDIRFRAPTWRDIHLADHAAAGQWTNWLKQNGFEARHEH
;
A
#
# COMPACT_ATOMS: atom_id res chain seq x y z
N MET A 1 14.57 17.05 21.48
CA MET A 1 15.48 16.00 20.95
C MET A 1 15.06 14.68 21.59
N PHE A 2 14.22 13.91 20.91
CA PHE A 2 13.89 12.55 21.35
C PHE A 2 14.76 11.60 20.54
N THR A 3 15.85 11.13 21.15
CA THR A 3 16.65 10.03 20.61
C THR A 3 15.83 8.76 20.79
N LEU A 4 15.15 8.32 19.74
CA LEU A 4 14.57 6.98 19.70
C LEU A 4 15.73 6.00 19.61
N VAL A 5 16.08 5.40 20.75
CA VAL A 5 16.99 4.26 20.81
C VAL A 5 16.38 3.19 19.91
N MET A 6 17.04 2.89 18.78
CA MET A 6 16.80 1.64 18.09
C MET A 6 17.09 0.55 19.11
N VAL A 7 16.03 -0.05 19.66
CA VAL A 7 16.16 -1.34 20.29
C VAL A 7 16.67 -2.22 19.16
N ALA A 8 17.97 -2.55 19.23
CA ALA A 8 18.58 -3.65 18.49
C ALA A 8 17.94 -4.96 18.97
N GLY A 9 16.63 -5.07 18.80
CA GLY A 9 15.95 -6.33 18.76
C GLY A 9 16.40 -6.95 17.47
N THR A 10 17.12 -8.05 17.58
CA THR A 10 17.35 -8.98 16.47
C THR A 10 16.11 -8.99 15.58
N VAL A 11 16.22 -8.44 14.37
CA VAL A 11 15.24 -8.68 13.30
C VAL A 11 15.43 -10.16 12.97
N ALA A 12 14.86 -11.02 13.80
CA ALA A 12 14.72 -12.42 13.46
C ALA A 12 13.88 -12.42 12.20
N THR A 13 14.47 -12.85 11.09
CA THR A 13 13.73 -13.14 9.86
C THR A 13 12.60 -14.08 10.27
N ILE A 14 11.36 -13.59 10.34
CA ILE A 14 10.22 -14.49 10.55
C ILE A 14 10.12 -15.29 9.26
N GLY A 15 10.67 -16.50 9.35
CA GLY A 15 11.09 -17.30 8.22
C GLY A 15 9.92 -17.69 7.33
N LYS A 16 10.20 -17.69 6.03
CA LYS A 16 9.63 -18.55 4.98
C LYS A 16 8.21 -19.06 5.28
N ASN A 17 7.21 -18.46 4.62
CA ASN A 17 6.01 -19.20 4.23
C ASN A 17 6.45 -20.36 3.33
N ALA A 18 6.77 -21.50 3.91
CA ALA A 18 7.05 -22.73 3.19
C ALA A 18 5.72 -23.38 2.82
N SER A 19 5.05 -22.85 1.79
CA SER A 19 4.04 -23.64 1.09
C SER A 19 4.78 -24.76 0.36
N ALA A 20 4.44 -26.02 0.67
CA ALA A 20 5.09 -27.21 0.15
C ALA A 20 5.23 -27.18 -1.38
N GLN A 21 6.45 -27.40 -1.86
CA GLN A 21 6.79 -27.55 -3.27
C GLN A 21 6.25 -28.91 -3.77
N ALA A 22 5.27 -28.86 -4.67
CA ALA A 22 4.77 -30.07 -5.33
C ALA A 22 5.83 -30.58 -6.33
N HIS A 23 6.01 -31.91 -6.34
CA HIS A 23 7.00 -32.60 -7.15
C HIS A 23 6.65 -32.63 -8.66
N ASP A 24 7.74 -32.68 -9.41
CA ASP A 24 7.98 -32.54 -10.84
C ASP A 24 7.29 -33.56 -11.76
N HIS A 25 6.87 -33.11 -12.96
CA HIS A 25 6.89 -33.88 -14.22
C HIS A 25 6.84 -32.94 -15.43
N ALA A 26 7.93 -32.92 -16.22
CA ALA A 26 8.07 -32.13 -17.44
C ALA A 26 7.21 -32.67 -18.60
N HIS A 27 6.49 -31.76 -19.29
CA HIS A 27 6.20 -31.87 -20.71
C HIS A 27 6.09 -30.48 -21.37
N GLU A 28 6.66 -30.39 -22.56
CA GLU A 28 6.73 -29.24 -23.46
C GLU A 28 5.35 -28.68 -23.84
N GLY A 29 5.25 -27.35 -23.97
CA GLY A 29 4.21 -26.72 -24.79
C GLY A 29 3.52 -25.50 -24.18
N HIS A 30 3.84 -24.35 -24.77
CA HIS A 30 2.93 -23.23 -25.03
C HIS A 30 2.59 -22.18 -23.96
N ALA A 31 2.62 -20.95 -24.49
CA ALA A 31 2.11 -19.68 -23.99
C ALA A 31 2.86 -19.08 -22.79
N HIS A 32 3.64 -18.03 -23.09
CA HIS A 32 3.82 -16.93 -22.16
C HIS A 32 2.44 -16.29 -21.94
N GLY A 33 1.67 -16.89 -21.03
CA GLY A 33 0.45 -16.28 -20.53
C GLY A 33 0.86 -15.02 -19.79
N ASP A 34 0.45 -13.87 -20.31
CA ASP A 34 0.31 -12.67 -19.50
C ASP A 34 -0.37 -13.11 -18.19
N HIS A 35 0.37 -13.02 -17.09
CA HIS A 35 -0.20 -13.14 -15.76
C HIS A 35 -1.07 -11.90 -15.56
N ALA A 36 -2.27 -11.92 -16.14
CA ALA A 36 -3.32 -10.98 -15.81
C ALA A 36 -3.67 -11.27 -14.35
N HIS A 37 -3.03 -10.52 -13.44
CA HIS A 37 -3.41 -10.45 -12.05
C HIS A 37 -4.89 -10.06 -12.02
N SER A 38 -5.76 -11.02 -11.74
CA SER A 38 -7.21 -10.83 -11.74
C SER A 38 -7.58 -9.97 -10.55
N GLY A 39 -8.07 -8.76 -10.80
CA GLY A 39 -8.47 -7.83 -9.74
C GLY A 39 -7.26 -7.20 -9.03
N GLU A 40 -7.20 -5.88 -8.99
CA GLU A 40 -6.23 -5.12 -8.22
C GLU A 40 -6.95 -4.12 -7.34
N THR A 41 -6.38 -3.80 -6.18
CA THR A 41 -6.95 -2.83 -5.24
C THR A 41 -5.97 -1.71 -4.98
N LEU A 42 -6.45 -0.48 -5.06
CA LEU A 42 -5.72 0.71 -4.67
C LEU A 42 -6.49 1.47 -3.61
N ALA A 43 -5.76 2.08 -2.66
CA ALA A 43 -6.33 2.96 -1.66
C ALA A 43 -5.96 4.41 -1.96
N PHE A 44 -6.87 5.34 -1.68
CA PHE A 44 -6.65 6.76 -1.89
C PHE A 44 -7.30 7.62 -0.81
N GLN A 45 -6.71 8.78 -0.54
CA GLN A 45 -7.30 9.83 0.30
C GLN A 45 -6.85 11.21 -0.16
N LEU A 46 -7.60 12.23 0.25
CA LEU A 46 -7.22 13.63 0.10
C LEU A 46 -7.88 14.39 1.25
N PRO A 47 -7.26 14.43 2.45
CA PRO A 47 -7.95 14.91 3.65
C PRO A 47 -8.30 16.38 3.58
N GLU A 48 -7.39 17.18 3.03
CA GLU A 48 -7.54 18.62 2.87
C GLU A 48 -8.24 18.97 1.55
N TRP A 49 -8.99 20.07 1.55
CA TRP A 49 -9.62 20.59 0.33
C TRP A 49 -8.55 20.99 -0.68
N LYS A 50 -8.69 20.48 -1.91
CA LYS A 50 -7.91 20.92 -3.06
C LYS A 50 -8.83 21.60 -4.06
N THR A 51 -8.39 22.76 -4.56
CA THR A 51 -9.07 23.47 -5.65
C THR A 51 -8.27 23.33 -6.93
N ILE A 52 -8.94 22.97 -8.02
CA ILE A 52 -8.40 23.00 -9.39
C ILE A 52 -9.24 23.96 -10.22
N HIS A 53 -8.57 24.78 -11.02
CA HIS A 53 -9.19 25.71 -11.96
C HIS A 53 -9.23 25.07 -13.34
N PHE A 54 -10.37 25.18 -14.02
CA PHE A 54 -10.59 24.69 -15.36
C PHE A 54 -11.05 25.82 -16.28
N ASP A 55 -10.38 25.93 -17.43
CA ASP A 55 -10.79 26.79 -18.55
C ASP A 55 -11.78 26.07 -19.49
N ASP A 56 -11.88 24.74 -19.36
CA ASP A 56 -12.68 23.87 -20.20
C ASP A 56 -13.81 23.23 -19.38
N ALA A 57 -15.06 23.55 -19.74
CA ALA A 57 -16.24 23.07 -19.05
C ALA A 57 -16.45 21.55 -19.15
N GLN A 58 -16.02 20.91 -20.24
CA GLN A 58 -16.13 19.47 -20.40
C GLN A 58 -15.12 18.75 -19.49
N LYS A 59 -13.89 19.25 -19.42
CA LYS A 59 -12.88 18.71 -18.49
C LYS A 59 -13.29 18.89 -17.03
N ALA A 60 -13.84 20.05 -16.68
CA ALA A 60 -14.38 20.28 -15.35
C ALA A 60 -15.50 19.28 -15.04
N ALA A 61 -16.48 19.10 -15.94
CA ALA A 61 -17.57 18.16 -15.74
C ALA A 61 -17.08 16.72 -15.58
N GLN A 62 -16.11 16.28 -16.41
CA GLN A 62 -15.53 14.94 -16.32
C GLN A 62 -14.79 14.73 -15.00
N HIS A 63 -14.00 15.71 -14.55
CA HIS A 63 -13.28 15.64 -13.27
C HIS A 63 -14.26 15.58 -12.10
N ALA A 64 -15.28 16.45 -12.10
CA ALA A 64 -16.34 16.50 -11.11
C ALA A 64 -17.07 15.15 -11.02
N GLU A 65 -17.50 14.60 -12.15
CA GLU A 65 -18.18 13.30 -12.19
C GLU A 65 -17.28 12.18 -11.64
N THR A 66 -15.98 12.20 -12.00
CA THR A 66 -15.01 11.19 -11.55
C THR A 66 -14.83 11.24 -10.03
N VAL A 67 -14.53 12.40 -9.44
CA VAL A 67 -14.35 12.52 -7.98
C VAL A 67 -15.65 12.20 -7.22
N LYS A 68 -16.82 12.52 -7.79
CA LYS A 68 -18.11 12.15 -7.22
C LYS A 68 -18.34 10.64 -7.23
N LYS A 69 -17.98 9.94 -8.31
CA LYS A 69 -18.05 8.46 -8.40
C LYS A 69 -17.10 7.78 -7.42
N LEU A 70 -15.93 8.38 -7.18
CA LEU A 70 -14.99 7.96 -6.12
C LEU A 70 -15.54 8.26 -4.70
N GLY A 71 -16.68 8.93 -4.59
CA GLY A 71 -17.34 9.27 -3.34
C GLY A 71 -16.63 10.38 -2.56
N CYS A 72 -15.93 11.28 -3.26
CA CYS A 72 -15.34 12.48 -2.67
C CYS A 72 -16.42 13.52 -2.36
N GLU A 73 -16.15 14.36 -1.37
CA GLU A 73 -16.89 15.60 -1.16
C GLU A 73 -16.47 16.61 -2.23
N MET A 74 -17.42 17.38 -2.77
CA MET A 74 -17.15 18.35 -3.83
C MET A 74 -17.92 19.65 -3.60
N LYS A 75 -17.34 20.75 -4.07
CA LYS A 75 -17.97 22.05 -4.23
C LYS A 75 -17.51 22.63 -5.56
N GLN A 76 -18.42 23.25 -6.29
CA GLN A 76 -18.12 23.92 -7.54
C GLN A 76 -18.40 25.41 -7.40
N GLY A 77 -17.44 26.22 -7.84
CA GLY A 77 -17.54 27.67 -7.95
C GLY A 77 -17.25 28.12 -9.36
N SER A 78 -17.47 29.40 -9.61
CA SER A 78 -17.05 30.05 -10.84
C SER A 78 -16.62 31.48 -10.54
N HIS A 79 -15.46 31.89 -11.03
CA HIS A 79 -14.99 33.27 -10.96
C HIS A 79 -14.27 33.65 -12.26
N ALA A 80 -14.42 34.91 -12.70
CA ALA A 80 -13.71 35.46 -13.86
C ALA A 80 -13.79 34.63 -15.16
N GLY A 81 -14.83 33.81 -15.34
CA GLY A 81 -15.01 32.95 -16.51
C GLY A 81 -14.42 31.53 -16.39
N HIS A 82 -13.78 31.20 -15.26
CA HIS A 82 -13.23 29.88 -14.96
C HIS A 82 -14.20 29.06 -14.09
N ILE A 83 -14.07 27.73 -14.14
CA ILE A 83 -14.76 26.81 -13.25
C ILE A 83 -13.78 26.32 -12.19
N ASP A 84 -14.12 26.50 -10.93
CA ASP A 84 -13.34 26.00 -9.82
C ASP A 84 -13.98 24.75 -9.25
N LEU A 85 -13.21 23.67 -9.16
CA LEU A 85 -13.63 22.47 -8.47
C LEU A 85 -12.81 22.32 -7.20
N SER A 86 -13.48 22.45 -6.06
CA SER A 86 -12.91 22.11 -4.74
C SER A 86 -13.38 20.72 -4.35
N TYR A 87 -12.48 19.81 -4.03
CA TYR A 87 -12.84 18.46 -3.60
C TYR A 87 -11.90 17.92 -2.53
N ARG A 88 -12.38 16.93 -1.77
CA ARG A 88 -11.59 16.19 -0.79
C ARG A 88 -12.14 14.78 -0.60
N CYS A 89 -11.30 13.89 -0.12
CA CYS A 89 -11.65 12.57 0.38
C CYS A 89 -11.05 12.41 1.78
N ALA A 90 -11.82 12.80 2.80
CA ALA A 90 -11.36 12.95 4.18
C ALA A 90 -10.76 11.66 4.78
N ASN A 91 -11.30 10.51 4.37
CA ASN A 91 -10.91 9.20 4.83
C ASN A 91 -10.37 8.38 3.65
N TRP A 92 -9.49 7.42 3.95
CA TRP A 92 -9.08 6.40 2.98
C TRP A 92 -10.29 5.68 2.40
N LYS A 93 -10.28 5.54 1.08
CA LYS A 93 -11.20 4.70 0.32
C LYS A 93 -10.40 3.73 -0.54
N THR A 94 -11.03 2.64 -0.91
CA THR A 94 -10.48 1.65 -1.84
C THR A 94 -11.18 1.71 -3.18
N LEU A 95 -10.46 1.37 -4.23
CA LEU A 95 -10.97 1.17 -5.58
C LEU A 95 -10.43 -0.17 -6.08
N GLU A 96 -11.35 -1.07 -6.42
CA GLU A 96 -11.05 -2.34 -7.07
C GLU A 96 -11.14 -2.14 -8.59
N VAL A 97 -10.15 -2.67 -9.31
CA VAL A 97 -10.05 -2.57 -10.76
C VAL A 97 -9.71 -3.92 -11.36
N ALA A 98 -9.98 -4.09 -12.64
CA ALA A 98 -9.91 -5.41 -13.28
C ALA A 98 -8.49 -5.99 -13.36
N ASP A 99 -7.48 -5.14 -13.54
CA ASP A 99 -6.10 -5.56 -13.78
C ASP A 99 -5.09 -4.49 -13.33
N HIS A 100 -3.83 -4.90 -13.29
CA HIS A 100 -2.69 -4.07 -12.89
C HIS A 100 -2.53 -2.81 -13.75
N LYS A 101 -2.76 -2.92 -15.06
CA LYS A 101 -2.62 -1.78 -15.97
C LYS A 101 -3.65 -0.69 -15.64
N LEU A 102 -4.89 -1.08 -15.36
CA LEU A 102 -5.93 -0.15 -14.94
C LEU A 102 -5.63 0.42 -13.54
N ALA A 103 -5.04 -0.37 -12.64
CA ALA A 103 -4.61 0.12 -11.32
C ALA A 103 -3.53 1.20 -11.46
N ASP A 104 -2.54 1.01 -12.32
CA ASP A 104 -1.51 2.01 -12.60
C ASP A 104 -2.06 3.29 -13.21
N GLN A 105 -3.04 3.17 -14.12
CA GLN A 105 -3.74 4.32 -14.69
C GLN A 105 -4.48 5.13 -13.61
N TRP A 106 -5.23 4.45 -12.74
CA TRP A 106 -5.93 5.10 -11.63
C TRP A 106 -4.97 5.70 -10.62
N SER A 107 -3.92 4.97 -10.22
CA SER A 107 -2.89 5.44 -9.31
C SER A 107 -2.24 6.72 -9.82
N SER A 108 -1.87 6.73 -11.11
CA SER A 108 -1.29 7.91 -11.78
C SER A 108 -2.26 9.09 -11.82
N TRP A 109 -3.53 8.84 -12.19
CA TRP A 109 -4.54 9.90 -12.25
C TRP A 109 -4.86 10.48 -10.87
N LEU A 110 -4.98 9.63 -9.85
CA LEU A 110 -5.22 10.02 -8.47
C LEU A 110 -4.07 10.86 -7.93
N ALA A 111 -2.82 10.40 -8.10
CA ALA A 111 -1.64 11.15 -7.69
C ALA A 111 -1.54 12.51 -8.40
N ALA A 112 -1.76 12.56 -9.73
CA ALA A 112 -1.79 13.81 -10.49
C ALA A 112 -2.93 14.74 -10.04
N SER A 113 -4.05 14.17 -9.61
CA SER A 113 -5.19 14.89 -9.02
C SER A 113 -4.94 15.29 -7.56
N GLY A 114 -3.76 15.03 -7.01
CA GLY A 114 -3.33 15.43 -5.68
C GLY A 114 -3.77 14.51 -4.55
N PHE A 115 -4.31 13.34 -4.85
CA PHE A 115 -4.58 12.34 -3.83
C PHE A 115 -3.28 11.71 -3.32
N ASP A 116 -3.31 11.32 -2.06
CA ASP A 116 -2.38 10.37 -1.49
C ASP A 116 -2.86 8.96 -1.85
N VAL A 117 -1.96 8.13 -2.41
CA VAL A 117 -2.30 6.82 -3.00
C VAL A 117 -1.44 5.73 -2.36
N SER A 118 -2.04 4.57 -2.11
CA SER A 118 -1.36 3.34 -1.73
C SER A 118 -1.75 2.24 -2.70
N HIS A 119 -0.77 1.79 -3.49
CA HIS A 119 -0.88 0.70 -4.45
C HIS A 119 0.38 -0.15 -4.31
N SER A 120 0.29 -1.20 -3.50
CA SER A 120 1.44 -2.04 -3.13
C SER A 120 0.96 -3.49 -3.10
N HIS A 121 1.71 -4.37 -3.75
CA HIS A 121 1.37 -5.77 -3.92
C HIS A 121 1.89 -6.62 -2.77
N ILE A 122 1.06 -7.57 -2.33
CA ILE A 122 1.48 -8.62 -1.40
C ILE A 122 2.23 -9.68 -2.21
N ASP A 123 3.39 -10.11 -1.72
CA ASP A 123 4.13 -11.24 -2.28
C ASP A 123 3.22 -12.47 -2.24
N PRO A 124 3.05 -13.21 -3.36
CA PRO A 124 2.18 -14.39 -3.43
C PRO A 124 2.41 -15.42 -2.33
N ALA A 125 3.63 -15.48 -1.76
CA ALA A 125 3.92 -16.32 -0.62
C ALA A 125 3.01 -16.03 0.59
N PHE A 126 2.54 -14.80 0.76
CA PHE A 126 1.59 -14.36 1.81
C PHE A 126 0.12 -14.34 1.35
N GLY A 127 -0.18 -14.79 0.13
CA GLY A 127 -1.55 -14.82 -0.39
C GLY A 127 -2.30 -16.13 -0.14
N ALA A 128 -1.65 -17.14 0.46
CA ALA A 128 -2.23 -18.45 0.69
C ALA A 128 -1.84 -19.02 2.07
N GLY A 129 -2.81 -19.66 2.73
CA GLY A 129 -2.63 -20.23 4.06
C GLY A 129 -3.94 -20.21 4.86
N PRO A 130 -4.12 -21.15 5.80
CA PRO A 130 -5.36 -21.23 6.59
C PRO A 130 -5.52 -20.10 7.62
N GLU A 131 -4.44 -19.42 8.00
CA GLU A 131 -4.44 -18.43 9.08
C GLU A 131 -4.22 -17.03 8.52
N ALA A 132 -5.15 -16.11 8.79
CA ALA A 132 -5.06 -14.73 8.32
C ALA A 132 -4.67 -13.78 9.45
N VAL A 133 -3.68 -12.92 9.19
CA VAL A 133 -3.33 -11.79 10.05
C VAL A 133 -3.66 -10.51 9.31
N GLU A 134 -4.60 -9.76 9.84
CA GLU A 134 -4.95 -8.44 9.32
C GLU A 134 -4.14 -7.36 10.03
N PHE A 135 -3.67 -6.37 9.27
CA PHE A 135 -2.89 -5.26 9.81
C PHE A 135 -3.12 -3.96 9.05
N ARG A 136 -2.85 -2.85 9.73
CA ARG A 136 -2.75 -1.52 9.12
C ARG A 136 -1.82 -0.60 9.91
N LEU A 137 -1.34 0.43 9.23
CA LEU A 137 -0.60 1.55 9.78
C LEU A 137 -0.94 2.77 8.93
N VAL A 138 -1.85 3.62 9.43
CA VAL A 138 -2.42 4.75 8.67
C VAL A 138 -1.40 5.84 8.39
N ALA A 139 -0.69 6.26 9.43
CA ALA A 139 0.34 7.29 9.32
C ALA A 139 1.69 6.67 8.91
N TRP A 140 2.48 7.44 8.17
CA TRP A 140 3.88 7.08 7.91
C TRP A 140 4.65 6.92 9.22
N LYS A 141 5.23 5.75 9.44
CA LYS A 141 6.25 5.56 10.46
C LYS A 141 7.62 5.76 9.82
N GLN A 142 8.47 6.56 10.46
CA GLN A 142 9.86 6.74 10.06
C GLN A 142 10.80 6.06 11.06
N ILE A 143 11.81 5.38 10.54
CA ILE A 143 12.95 4.88 11.31
C ILE A 143 14.26 5.34 10.65
N HIS A 144 15.27 5.60 11.46
CA HIS A 144 16.62 5.92 10.98
C HIS A 144 17.43 4.63 10.95
N GLY A 145 17.84 4.25 9.76
CA GLY A 145 18.70 3.12 9.49
C GLY A 145 20.18 3.49 9.50
N ASN A 146 21.01 2.47 9.30
CA ASN A 146 22.47 2.57 9.23
C ASN A 146 23.03 1.89 7.97
N GLY A 147 22.17 1.51 7.02
CA GLY A 147 22.52 0.78 5.80
C GLY A 147 22.92 -0.68 6.03
N SER A 148 22.59 -1.26 7.19
CA SER A 148 22.95 -2.64 7.52
C SER A 148 22.19 -3.70 6.70
N PRO A 149 22.69 -4.94 6.64
CA PRO A 149 21.93 -6.06 6.09
C PRO A 149 20.57 -6.29 6.78
N GLU A 150 20.50 -6.08 8.09
CA GLU A 150 19.26 -6.22 8.87
C GLU A 150 18.21 -5.18 8.45
N GLU A 151 18.65 -3.97 8.15
CA GLU A 151 17.79 -2.92 7.58
C GLU A 151 17.24 -3.31 6.22
N ALA A 152 18.07 -3.86 5.34
CA ALA A 152 17.62 -4.33 4.02
C ALA A 152 16.57 -5.44 4.16
N GLN A 153 16.77 -6.37 5.10
CA GLN A 153 15.79 -7.42 5.40
C GLN A 153 14.45 -6.86 5.90
N LEU A 154 14.48 -5.83 6.76
CA LEU A 154 13.26 -5.15 7.20
C LEU A 154 12.52 -4.50 6.02
N VAL A 155 13.23 -3.77 5.16
CA VAL A 155 12.66 -3.13 3.97
C VAL A 155 12.03 -4.17 3.04
N ASP A 156 12.73 -5.27 2.80
CA ASP A 156 12.23 -6.35 1.94
C ASP A 156 11.00 -7.01 2.57
N GLN A 157 11.01 -7.28 3.88
CA GLN A 157 9.86 -7.85 4.58
C GLN A 157 8.64 -6.92 4.52
N LEU A 158 8.82 -5.62 4.73
CA LEU A 158 7.75 -4.61 4.62
C LEU A 158 7.16 -4.58 3.21
N LYS A 159 7.99 -4.59 2.16
CA LYS A 159 7.52 -4.62 0.76
C LYS A 159 6.75 -5.90 0.45
N ARG A 160 7.22 -7.05 0.94
CA ARG A 160 6.59 -8.36 0.67
C ARG A 160 5.21 -8.49 1.30
N ILE A 161 4.94 -7.83 2.41
CA ILE A 161 3.58 -7.75 2.98
C ILE A 161 2.75 -6.62 2.36
N GLY A 162 3.25 -5.96 1.31
CA GLY A 162 2.54 -4.89 0.61
C GLY A 162 2.55 -3.55 1.34
N CYS A 163 3.47 -3.26 2.26
CA CYS A 163 3.58 -1.89 2.77
C CYS A 163 4.07 -0.94 1.66
N ASP A 164 3.59 0.31 1.69
CA ASP A 164 4.26 1.39 0.98
C ASP A 164 5.59 1.64 1.71
N VAL A 165 6.72 1.65 0.99
CA VAL A 165 8.04 1.85 1.59
C VAL A 165 8.84 2.86 0.78
N VAL A 166 9.32 3.91 1.46
CA VAL A 166 10.26 4.90 0.93
C VAL A 166 11.57 4.76 1.68
N VAL A 167 12.68 4.67 0.94
CA VAL A 167 14.04 4.61 1.51
C VAL A 167 14.85 5.77 0.95
N GLU A 168 15.28 6.67 1.83
CA GLU A 168 16.10 7.84 1.48
C GLU A 168 17.50 7.67 2.06
N LYS A 169 18.51 7.51 1.20
CA LYS A 169 19.91 7.36 1.63
C LYS A 169 20.62 8.70 1.61
N HIS A 170 21.29 9.05 2.71
CA HIS A 170 22.12 10.25 2.76
C HIS A 170 23.21 10.13 3.83
N GLN A 171 24.38 10.71 3.57
CA GLN A 171 25.48 10.86 4.54
C GLN A 171 25.76 9.61 5.40
N GLY A 172 25.83 8.43 4.77
CA GLY A 172 26.18 7.17 5.44
C GLY A 172 25.07 6.51 6.26
N HIS A 173 23.84 7.01 6.19
CA HIS A 173 22.66 6.40 6.80
C HIS A 173 21.44 6.45 5.86
N SER A 174 20.33 5.88 6.32
CA SER A 174 19.07 5.84 5.57
C SER A 174 17.92 6.26 6.46
N ASP A 175 16.92 6.90 5.88
CA ASP A 175 15.60 7.06 6.48
C ASP A 175 14.64 6.13 5.77
N ILE A 176 13.96 5.28 6.53
CA ILE A 176 12.93 4.39 6.02
C ILE A 176 11.60 4.88 6.52
N ARG A 177 10.70 5.19 5.59
CA ARG A 177 9.30 5.50 5.88
C ARG A 177 8.43 4.39 5.35
N PHE A 178 7.54 3.87 6.17
CA PHE A 178 6.60 2.82 5.75
C PHE A 178 5.21 3.00 6.34
N ARG A 179 4.21 2.47 5.64
CA ARG A 179 2.82 2.44 6.09
C ARG A 179 2.00 1.36 5.35
N ALA A 180 0.81 1.08 5.86
CA ALA A 180 -0.22 0.28 5.21
C ALA A 180 -1.58 0.93 5.55
N PRO A 181 -2.04 1.92 4.75
CA PRO A 181 -3.04 2.86 5.26
C PRO A 181 -4.45 2.29 5.41
N THR A 182 -4.77 1.25 4.66
CA THR A 182 -5.97 0.44 4.78
C THR A 182 -5.63 -0.91 5.39
N TRP A 183 -6.64 -1.61 5.91
CA TRP A 183 -6.47 -3.00 6.34
C TRP A 183 -6.00 -3.84 5.16
N ARG A 184 -5.02 -4.70 5.45
CA ARG A 184 -4.46 -5.72 4.58
C ARG A 184 -4.37 -7.01 5.38
N ASP A 185 -4.44 -8.13 4.71
CA ASP A 185 -4.26 -9.44 5.31
C ASP A 185 -3.07 -10.17 4.68
N ILE A 186 -2.34 -10.91 5.52
CA ILE A 186 -1.40 -11.93 5.06
C ILE A 186 -1.88 -13.29 5.55
N HIS A 187 -1.72 -14.29 4.70
CA HIS A 187 -2.04 -15.66 4.99
C HIS A 187 -0.79 -16.46 5.36
N LEU A 188 -0.91 -17.29 6.39
CA LEU A 188 0.18 -17.98 7.06
C LEU A 188 -0.15 -19.45 7.26
N ALA A 189 0.89 -20.26 7.39
CA ALA A 189 0.77 -21.72 7.41
C ALA A 189 0.03 -22.26 8.64
N ASP A 190 0.21 -21.62 9.80
CA ASP A 190 -0.34 -22.09 11.06
C ASP A 190 -0.48 -20.97 12.12
N HIS A 191 -1.19 -21.30 13.19
CA HIS A 191 -1.52 -20.41 14.28
C HIS A 191 -0.26 -19.82 14.97
N ALA A 192 0.83 -20.58 15.05
CA ALA A 192 2.07 -20.11 15.66
C ALA A 192 2.74 -19.04 14.80
N ALA A 193 2.77 -19.24 13.48
CA ALA A 193 3.25 -18.24 12.53
C ALA A 193 2.40 -16.96 12.60
N ALA A 194 1.07 -17.08 12.67
CA ALA A 194 0.17 -15.94 12.82
C ALA A 194 0.40 -15.17 14.13
N GLY A 195 0.66 -15.86 15.23
CA GLY A 195 1.07 -15.24 16.49
C GLY A 195 2.40 -14.48 16.39
N GLN A 196 3.40 -15.06 15.73
CA GLN A 196 4.70 -14.40 15.51
C GLN A 196 4.54 -13.12 14.67
N TRP A 197 3.80 -13.18 13.57
CA TRP A 197 3.53 -12.04 12.71
C TRP A 197 2.74 -10.94 13.41
N THR A 198 1.68 -11.30 14.15
CA THR A 198 0.90 -10.33 14.93
C THR A 198 1.77 -9.59 15.93
N ASN A 199 2.69 -10.29 16.61
CA ASN A 199 3.61 -9.67 17.57
C ASN A 199 4.61 -8.75 16.87
N TRP A 200 5.22 -9.19 15.76
CA TRP A 200 6.17 -8.39 14.99
C TRP A 200 5.54 -7.12 14.42
N LEU A 201 4.32 -7.23 13.87
CA LEU A 201 3.55 -6.09 13.37
C LEU A 201 3.30 -5.07 14.48
N LYS A 202 2.81 -5.52 15.66
CA LYS A 202 2.59 -4.64 16.81
C LYS A 202 3.87 -3.98 17.30
N GLN A 203 4.99 -4.71 17.38
CA GLN A 203 6.30 -4.15 17.73
C GLN A 203 6.75 -3.07 16.73
N ASN A 204 6.41 -3.24 15.45
CA ASN A 204 6.66 -2.27 14.40
C ASN A 204 5.61 -1.16 14.32
N GLY A 205 4.65 -1.09 15.25
CA GLY A 205 3.70 0.01 15.38
C GLY A 205 2.44 -0.14 14.53
N PHE A 206 2.23 -1.29 13.90
CA PHE A 206 0.98 -1.58 13.21
C PHE A 206 -0.14 -1.90 14.21
N GLU A 207 -1.36 -1.53 13.84
CA GLU A 207 -2.54 -2.23 14.35
C GLU A 207 -2.56 -3.60 13.68
N ALA A 208 -2.67 -4.67 14.46
CA ALA A 208 -2.72 -6.04 13.93
C ALA A 208 -3.68 -6.91 14.73
N ARG A 209 -4.44 -7.74 14.02
CA ARG A 209 -5.40 -8.69 14.58
C ARG A 209 -5.34 -10.02 13.84
N HIS A 210 -5.67 -11.08 14.57
CA HIS A 210 -5.80 -12.45 14.12
C HIS A 210 -7.02 -13.00 14.83
N GLU A 211 -8.05 -13.35 14.09
CA GLU A 211 -9.28 -13.95 14.62
C GLU A 211 -9.25 -15.46 14.33
N HIS A 212 -9.67 -16.25 15.32
CA HIS A 212 -9.65 -17.72 15.31
C HIS A 212 -11.04 -18.28 14.99
#